data_AF-A0A448YSX2-F1
#
_entry.id   AF-A0A448YSX2-F1
#
_cell.length_a   1.000
_cell.length_b   1.000
_cell.length_c   1.000
_cell.angle_alpha   90.00
_cell.angle_beta   90.00
_cell.angle_gamma   90.00
#
_symmetry.space_group_name_H-M   'P 1'
#
loop_
_entity.id
_entity.type
_entity.pdbx_description
1 polymer ?
#
loop_
_entity_poly.entity_id
_entity_poly.type
_entity_poly.pdbx_seq_one_letter_code
_entity_poly.pdbx_strand_id
1 'polypeptide(L)'
;MGNFIWIFIGTTTFVGLILFLGNLFMGEDISKKVVRKLVSFDNNLQVDLSAPGFKATWEDGMIKLRNIKIHSNSLNDVQYSFDIDTINMTFSLNKWLEGHGLIEDIDISGLAGEVNFPEDQEFVDNSFDDSYILNSFKLSDMHVMMNGKMFQKPFELNLFTCEMDRLRRPWLVYDFLNANALSGSFNGSLFTLHKRQNRYAHFAAMDDDETESNDPWKKITRVRIDQVDLSNIYTDESKLNWVSSGKAELIVDVMLPNEYSEGQNSLAVSGQTLWQKVKEEAKQLMNSKEERDAALKYVRSKIGKTETTVSPVPVPATTTTAPRDKKYVVMDFKVNMYDLKASYPRQLPYSTQTHAPYISDRDLRSLITFINDRKFGLGSASIIQSIDGTAGGDTDVSPFDEDNTFPPLKFRIVQNVQNFKYVDFPSLISLAVPDVDTSKLDEISLLSYKHTNQFVDSFMAEILSLLLLYKEETRLNLIRKYSQRSGMQIFFNNSAVGSLLLVGLGSFVI
;
A
#
# COMPACT_ATOMS: atom_id res chain seq x y z
N MET A 1 10.06 32.48 33.46
CA MET A 1 9.25 31.48 32.72
C MET A 1 9.25 31.67 31.20
N GLY A 2 9.80 32.76 30.63
CA GLY A 2 9.88 32.95 29.17
C GLY A 2 10.85 32.00 28.43
N ASN A 3 11.89 31.49 29.09
CA ASN A 3 12.91 30.65 28.43
C ASN A 3 12.43 29.24 28.04
N PHE A 4 11.39 28.70 28.69
CA PHE A 4 10.87 27.37 28.35
C PHE A 4 9.91 27.42 27.15
N ILE A 5 9.28 28.57 26.88
CA ILE A 5 8.32 28.73 25.77
C ILE A 5 9.01 28.53 24.41
N TRP A 6 10.28 28.94 24.28
CA TRP A 6 11.04 28.76 23.04
C TRP A 6 11.33 27.28 22.72
N ILE A 7 11.47 26.43 23.73
CA ILE A 7 11.68 24.98 23.53
C ILE A 7 10.44 24.34 22.88
N PHE A 8 9.24 24.79 23.26
CA PHE A 8 7.98 24.31 22.68
C PHE A 8 7.74 24.81 21.24
N ILE A 9 8.23 26.00 20.90
CA ILE A 9 8.04 26.63 19.58
C ILE A 9 9.18 26.28 18.59
N GLY A 10 10.37 25.98 19.10
CA GLY A 10 11.56 25.67 18.31
C GLY A 10 12.26 24.40 18.78
N THR A 11 11.53 23.29 18.88
CA THR A 11 12.09 22.00 19.36
C THR A 11 13.30 21.59 18.52
N THR A 12 13.16 21.60 17.19
CA THR A 12 14.26 21.28 16.26
C THR A 12 15.45 22.24 16.43
N THR A 13 15.18 23.53 16.60
CA THR A 13 16.20 24.56 16.83
C THR A 13 16.96 24.32 18.14
N PHE A 14 16.24 23.93 19.20
CA PHE A 14 16.84 23.62 20.49
C PHE A 14 17.75 22.40 20.42
N VAL A 15 17.28 21.31 19.80
CA VAL A 15 18.10 20.10 19.61
C VAL A 15 19.28 20.38 18.67
N GLY A 16 19.06 21.16 17.61
CA GLY A 16 20.10 21.61 16.69
C GLY A 16 21.18 22.43 17.39
N LEU A 17 20.81 23.32 18.32
CA LEU A 17 21.75 24.09 19.14
C LEU A 17 22.56 23.18 20.08
N ILE A 18 21.94 22.16 20.68
CA ILE A 18 22.67 21.15 21.49
C ILE A 18 23.69 20.41 20.63
N LEU A 19 23.32 19.98 19.42
CA LEU A 19 24.24 19.31 18.49
C LEU A 19 25.38 20.24 18.06
N PHE A 20 25.06 21.50 17.74
CA PHE A 20 26.05 22.51 17.36
C PHE A 20 27.06 22.76 18.48
N LEU A 21 26.59 23.01 19.71
CA LEU A 21 27.47 23.21 20.86
C LEU A 21 28.28 21.94 21.19
N GLY A 22 27.66 20.76 21.11
CA GLY A 22 28.34 19.49 21.34
C GLY A 22 29.49 19.28 20.36
N ASN A 23 29.24 19.50 19.06
CA ASN A 23 30.26 19.41 18.02
C ASN A 23 31.38 20.45 18.20
N LEU A 24 31.05 21.68 18.61
CA LEU A 24 32.02 22.77 18.76
C LEU A 24 32.93 22.60 19.97
N PHE A 25 32.40 22.15 21.11
CA PHE A 25 33.11 22.17 22.38
C PHE A 25 33.55 20.80 22.90
N MET A 26 32.90 19.71 22.46
CA MET A 26 33.05 18.40 23.11
C MET A 26 33.32 17.23 22.15
N GLY A 27 33.35 17.47 20.84
CA GLY A 27 33.70 16.47 19.83
C GLY A 27 32.56 15.52 19.42
N GLU A 28 32.85 14.63 18.47
CA GLU A 28 31.85 13.76 17.80
C GLU A 28 31.23 12.69 18.73
N ASP A 29 31.90 12.31 19.81
CA ASP A 29 31.39 11.28 20.73
C ASP A 29 30.11 11.71 21.45
N ILE A 30 29.95 13.02 21.70
CA ILE A 30 28.75 13.55 22.35
C ILE A 30 27.61 13.66 21.36
N SER A 31 27.87 14.10 20.12
CA SER A 31 26.82 14.13 19.10
C SER A 31 26.30 12.73 18.79
N LYS A 32 27.17 11.71 18.75
CA LYS A 32 26.72 10.30 18.68
C LYS A 32 25.81 9.91 19.84
N LYS A 33 26.15 10.24 21.09
CA LYS A 33 25.29 9.94 22.26
C LYS A 33 23.94 10.67 22.20
N VAL A 34 23.94 11.94 21.79
CA VAL A 34 22.72 12.74 21.67
C VAL A 34 21.83 12.17 20.56
N VAL A 35 22.39 11.91 19.38
CA VAL A 35 21.66 11.35 18.24
C VAL A 35 21.11 9.98 18.57
N ARG A 36 21.90 9.09 19.17
CA ARG A 36 21.42 7.76 19.58
C ARG A 36 20.21 7.89 20.49
N LYS A 37 20.28 8.71 21.54
CA LYS A 37 19.16 8.94 22.46
C LYS A 37 17.95 9.59 21.80
N LEU A 38 18.17 10.50 20.86
CA LEU A 38 17.11 11.23 20.17
C LEU A 38 16.35 10.34 19.21
N VAL A 39 17.09 9.58 18.39
CA VAL A 39 16.49 8.66 17.43
C VAL A 39 15.84 7.49 18.15
N SER A 40 16.43 6.94 19.22
CA SER A 40 15.82 5.85 19.99
C SER A 40 14.93 6.33 21.16
N PHE A 41 14.45 7.58 21.15
CA PHE A 41 13.77 8.15 22.31
C PHE A 41 12.36 7.58 22.50
N ASP A 42 11.63 7.47 21.40
CA ASP A 42 10.20 7.16 21.33
C ASP A 42 9.90 5.99 20.38
N ASN A 43 10.94 5.24 20.02
CA ASN A 43 10.88 4.07 19.17
C ASN A 43 11.91 3.04 19.63
N ASN A 44 11.69 1.79 19.23
CA ASN A 44 12.51 0.65 19.61
C ASN A 44 13.64 0.39 18.59
N LEU A 45 14.02 1.39 17.79
CA LEU A 45 15.08 1.27 16.79
C LEU A 45 16.47 1.26 17.46
N GLN A 46 17.33 0.33 17.03
CA GLN A 46 18.75 0.38 17.37
C GLN A 46 19.51 1.08 16.25
N VAL A 47 20.20 2.16 16.63
CA VAL A 47 21.03 2.93 15.71
C VAL A 47 22.50 2.71 16.01
N ASP A 48 23.20 2.12 15.05
CA ASP A 48 24.65 2.04 15.08
C ASP A 48 25.26 3.27 14.39
N LEU A 49 25.95 4.07 15.21
CA LEU A 49 26.64 5.31 14.82
C LEU A 49 28.16 5.10 14.74
N SER A 50 28.59 3.83 14.70
CA SER A 50 30.00 3.44 14.58
C SER A 50 30.50 3.47 13.14
N ALA A 51 29.60 3.71 12.18
CA ALA A 51 29.95 3.79 10.77
C ALA A 51 31.01 4.87 10.51
N PRO A 52 32.02 4.59 9.67
CA PRO A 52 33.02 5.58 9.29
C PRO A 52 32.35 6.74 8.55
N GLY A 53 32.69 7.97 8.92
CA GLY A 53 32.11 9.16 8.31
C GLY A 53 30.71 9.53 8.79
N PHE A 54 30.23 8.97 9.91
CA PHE A 54 29.02 9.47 10.57
C PHE A 54 29.15 10.96 10.87
N LYS A 55 28.13 11.75 10.53
CA LYS A 55 28.07 13.18 10.83
C LYS A 55 26.66 13.59 11.22
N ALA A 56 26.55 14.36 12.29
CA ALA A 56 25.31 15.00 12.71
C ALA A 56 25.46 16.52 12.66
N THR A 57 24.64 17.18 11.85
CA THR A 57 24.66 18.64 11.65
C THR A 57 23.27 19.22 11.79
N TRP A 58 23.22 20.51 12.07
CA TRP A 58 21.99 21.30 12.03
C TRP A 58 22.15 22.34 10.92
N GLU A 59 21.36 22.17 9.86
CA GLU A 59 21.39 22.98 8.63
C GLU A 59 19.95 23.25 8.20
N ASP A 60 19.64 24.47 7.73
CA ASP A 60 18.31 24.87 7.23
C ASP A 60 17.13 24.55 8.17
N GLY A 61 17.35 24.61 9.48
CA GLY A 61 16.32 24.32 10.48
C GLY A 61 16.03 22.83 10.68
N MET A 62 16.75 21.93 10.00
CA MET A 62 16.59 20.48 10.10
C MET A 62 17.82 19.82 10.73
N ILE A 63 17.61 18.70 11.41
CA ILE A 63 18.70 17.85 11.89
C ILE A 63 19.06 16.88 10.78
N LYS A 64 20.30 16.98 10.31
CA LYS A 64 20.84 16.18 9.23
C LYS A 64 21.84 15.18 9.78
N LEU A 65 21.53 13.91 9.59
CA LEU A 65 22.35 12.78 9.96
C LEU A 65 22.88 12.11 8.69
N ARG A 66 24.16 11.70 8.68
CA ARG A 66 24.79 11.07 7.53
C ARG A 66 25.47 9.77 7.91
N ASN A 67 25.47 8.79 7.01
CA ASN A 67 26.11 7.49 7.16
C ASN A 67 25.68 6.78 8.45
N ILE A 68 24.41 6.38 8.50
CA ILE A 68 23.79 5.75 9.66
C ILE A 68 23.51 4.29 9.34
N LYS A 69 23.70 3.42 10.32
CA LYS A 69 23.21 2.04 10.24
C LYS A 69 22.08 1.83 11.23
N ILE A 70 20.99 1.22 10.77
CA ILE A 70 19.83 0.90 11.60
C ILE A 70 19.63 -0.62 11.55
N HIS A 71 19.45 -1.20 12.72
CA HIS A 71 19.17 -2.63 12.86
C HIS A 71 17.94 -2.85 13.75
N SER A 72 17.18 -3.90 13.46
CA SER A 72 16.10 -4.33 14.33
C SER A 72 16.64 -4.88 15.66
N ASN A 73 15.86 -4.73 16.74
CA ASN A 73 16.24 -5.16 18.08
C ASN A 73 15.86 -6.63 18.38
N SER A 74 14.86 -7.16 17.66
CA SER A 74 14.21 -8.44 17.99
C SER A 74 14.63 -9.56 17.05
N LEU A 75 14.89 -10.73 17.62
CA LEU A 75 15.15 -11.97 16.88
C LEU A 75 13.86 -12.66 16.41
N ASN A 76 12.72 -12.37 17.06
CA ASN A 76 11.43 -13.02 16.79
C ASN A 76 10.53 -12.19 15.87
N ASP A 77 10.87 -10.92 15.62
CA ASP A 77 10.11 -10.03 14.72
C ASP A 77 10.80 -9.94 13.36
N VAL A 78 10.27 -9.07 12.49
CA VAL A 78 10.91 -8.72 11.21
C VAL A 78 12.33 -8.21 11.46
N GLN A 79 13.31 -8.96 10.96
CA GLN A 79 14.71 -8.58 11.09
C GLN A 79 15.09 -7.67 9.92
N TYR A 80 15.67 -6.52 10.19
CA TYR A 80 16.12 -5.62 9.14
C TYR A 80 17.46 -4.99 9.47
N SER A 81 18.22 -4.73 8.42
CA SER A 81 19.52 -4.07 8.48
C SER A 81 19.61 -3.07 7.33
N PHE A 82 19.66 -1.78 7.67
CA PHE A 82 19.68 -0.70 6.70
C PHE A 82 20.90 0.19 6.89
N ASP A 83 21.59 0.42 5.78
CA ASP A 83 22.59 1.47 5.60
C ASP A 83 21.89 2.68 4.97
N ILE A 84 22.02 3.85 5.60
CA ILE A 84 21.35 5.08 5.19
C ILE A 84 22.37 6.21 5.01
N ASP A 85 22.41 6.78 3.81
CA ASP A 85 23.34 7.85 3.47
C ASP A 85 23.01 9.16 4.18
N THR A 86 21.73 9.59 4.14
CA THR A 86 21.29 10.84 4.76
C THR A 86 19.86 10.74 5.30
N ILE A 87 19.66 11.25 6.51
CA ILE A 87 18.34 11.48 7.12
C ILE A 87 18.25 12.95 7.54
N ASN A 88 17.25 13.67 7.03
CA ASN A 88 16.86 14.99 7.52
C ASN A 88 15.58 14.85 8.37
N MET A 89 15.56 15.44 9.56
CA MET A 89 14.42 15.36 10.48
C MET A 89 14.10 16.70 11.15
N THR A 90 12.81 16.90 11.43
CA THR A 90 12.29 17.94 12.32
C THR A 90 11.60 17.29 13.52
N PHE A 91 11.45 18.03 14.62
CA PHE A 91 10.88 17.55 15.87
C PHE A 91 9.80 18.49 16.38
N SER A 92 8.77 17.92 17.02
CA SER A 92 7.65 18.66 17.59
C SER A 92 7.31 18.16 18.99
N LEU A 93 7.65 18.96 20.02
CA LEU A 93 7.26 18.64 21.40
C LEU A 93 5.75 18.74 21.62
N ASN A 94 5.05 19.60 20.89
CA ASN A 94 3.59 19.70 21.03
C ASN A 94 2.93 18.39 20.63
N LYS A 95 3.31 17.87 19.45
CA LYS A 95 2.86 16.58 18.93
C LYS A 95 3.24 15.42 19.87
N TRP A 96 4.47 15.44 20.39
CA TRP A 96 4.92 14.42 21.34
C TRP A 96 4.09 14.40 22.63
N LEU A 97 3.75 15.57 23.19
CA LEU A 97 2.90 15.68 24.38
C LEU A 97 1.44 15.29 24.13
N GLU A 98 0.97 15.41 22.89
CA GLU A 98 -0.32 14.87 22.44
C GLU A 98 -0.27 13.33 22.27
N GLY A 99 0.92 12.72 22.35
CA GLY A 99 1.13 11.28 22.21
C GLY A 99 1.42 10.82 20.78
N HIS A 100 1.66 11.73 19.83
CA HIS A 100 1.79 11.40 18.40
C HIS A 100 3.23 11.22 17.90
N GLY A 101 4.20 11.06 18.82
CA GLY A 101 5.62 10.93 18.49
C GLY A 101 6.35 12.28 18.37
N LEU A 102 7.67 12.25 18.54
CA LEU A 102 8.53 13.43 18.55
C LEU A 102 8.97 13.87 17.16
N ILE A 103 9.23 12.94 16.24
CA ILE A 103 9.64 13.25 14.86
C ILE A 103 8.42 13.80 14.13
N GLU A 104 8.56 14.99 13.54
CA GLU A 104 7.49 15.64 12.79
C GLU A 104 7.59 15.30 11.31
N ASP A 105 8.66 15.72 10.67
CA ASP A 105 8.98 15.47 9.26
C ASP A 105 10.25 14.65 9.16
N ILE A 106 10.28 13.76 8.16
CA ILE A 106 11.45 12.93 7.86
C ILE A 106 11.67 12.86 6.35
N ASP A 107 12.93 13.02 5.96
CA ASP A 107 13.40 12.90 4.58
C ASP A 107 14.64 12.00 4.56
N ILE A 108 14.52 10.87 3.89
CA ILE A 108 15.52 9.82 3.82
C ILE A 108 16.05 9.73 2.39
N SER A 109 17.38 9.72 2.26
CA SER A 109 18.07 9.54 0.98
C SER A 109 19.11 8.43 1.09
N GLY A 110 19.16 7.57 0.08
CA GLY A 110 20.17 6.50 -0.03
C GLY A 110 19.99 5.43 1.03
N LEU A 111 18.81 4.79 1.07
CA LEU A 111 18.53 3.67 1.98
C LEU A 111 18.80 2.36 1.26
N ALA A 112 19.75 1.57 1.74
CA ALA A 112 20.06 0.26 1.20
C ALA A 112 20.06 -0.80 2.30
N GLY A 113 19.53 -2.00 2.03
CA GLY A 113 19.62 -3.06 3.02
C GLY A 113 18.77 -4.29 2.74
N GLU A 114 18.59 -5.08 3.80
CA GLU A 114 17.87 -6.34 3.76
C GLU A 114 16.83 -6.43 4.87
N VAL A 115 15.73 -7.12 4.55
CA VAL A 115 14.63 -7.42 5.47
C VAL A 115 14.36 -8.91 5.41
N ASN A 116 14.46 -9.58 6.56
CA ASN A 116 14.17 -10.99 6.73
C ASN A 116 12.89 -11.14 7.55
N PHE A 117 11.84 -11.66 6.93
CA PHE A 117 10.58 -11.96 7.59
C PHE A 117 10.67 -13.29 8.35
N PRO A 118 10.18 -13.35 9.61
CA PRO A 118 10.22 -14.57 10.40
C PRO A 118 9.37 -15.70 9.78
N GLU A 119 9.69 -16.94 10.14
CA GLU A 119 8.96 -18.12 9.63
C GLU A 119 7.56 -18.26 10.23
N ASP A 120 7.38 -17.81 11.47
CA ASP A 120 6.11 -17.82 12.20
C ASP A 120 5.47 -16.43 12.01
N GLN A 121 4.37 -16.37 11.27
CA GLN A 121 3.82 -15.19 10.60
C GLN A 121 3.16 -14.13 11.51
N GLU A 122 3.70 -13.89 12.70
CA GLU A 122 3.32 -12.73 13.50
C GLU A 122 3.99 -11.49 12.88
N PHE A 123 3.29 -10.83 11.96
CA PHE A 123 3.72 -9.56 11.37
C PHE A 123 3.52 -8.43 12.40
N VAL A 124 4.31 -8.44 13.47
CA VAL A 124 4.26 -7.42 14.51
C VAL A 124 5.60 -6.68 14.54
N ASP A 125 5.68 -5.58 13.80
CA ASP A 125 6.76 -4.61 14.00
C ASP A 125 6.39 -3.69 15.18
N ASN A 126 7.16 -3.82 16.26
CA ASN A 126 7.04 -2.99 17.46
C ASN A 126 8.01 -1.80 17.45
N SER A 127 8.62 -1.47 16.30
CA SER A 127 9.59 -0.37 16.21
C SER A 127 8.98 0.98 16.59
N PHE A 128 7.74 1.26 16.20
CA PHE A 128 7.04 2.51 16.52
C PHE A 128 5.70 2.24 17.17
N ASP A 129 5.19 3.14 18.00
CA ASP A 129 3.83 3.08 18.54
C ASP A 129 2.74 3.33 17.46
N ASP A 130 1.52 2.85 17.68
CA ASP A 130 0.43 2.97 16.69
C ASP A 130 -0.11 4.39 16.58
N SER A 131 0.06 5.16 17.65
CA SER A 131 -0.28 6.57 17.72
C SER A 131 0.77 7.46 17.05
N TYR A 132 1.92 6.91 16.64
CA TYR A 132 2.97 7.65 15.95
C TYR A 132 2.48 8.09 14.57
N ILE A 133 2.59 9.38 14.32
CA ILE A 133 2.24 9.99 13.04
C ILE A 133 3.52 10.63 12.50
N LEU A 134 3.76 10.60 11.20
CA LEU A 134 4.74 11.49 10.56
C LEU A 134 3.93 12.45 9.67
N ASN A 135 4.19 13.75 9.79
CA ASN A 135 3.44 14.80 9.08
C ASN A 135 4.01 15.08 7.69
N SER A 136 5.26 14.69 7.44
CA SER A 136 5.82 14.64 6.10
C SER A 136 6.81 13.49 6.04
N PHE A 137 6.67 12.66 5.03
CA PHE A 137 7.60 11.56 4.77
C PHE A 137 8.08 11.65 3.33
N LYS A 138 9.40 11.74 3.17
CA LYS A 138 10.08 11.68 1.89
C LYS A 138 11.12 10.57 1.91
N LEU A 139 11.19 9.84 0.81
CA LEU A 139 12.18 8.79 0.61
C LEU A 139 12.68 8.85 -0.84
N SER A 140 13.99 8.89 -0.99
CA SER A 140 14.70 8.93 -2.26
C SER A 140 15.78 7.85 -2.26
N ASP A 141 15.95 7.19 -3.41
CA ASP A 141 16.99 6.18 -3.62
C ASP A 141 17.00 5.07 -2.55
N MET A 142 15.95 4.25 -2.56
CA MET A 142 15.83 3.06 -1.72
C MET A 142 16.15 1.79 -2.52
N HIS A 143 16.93 0.88 -1.94
CA HIS A 143 17.16 -0.48 -2.44
C HIS A 143 17.06 -1.49 -1.29
N VAL A 144 16.00 -2.29 -1.27
CA VAL A 144 15.76 -3.27 -0.19
C VAL A 144 15.55 -4.66 -0.77
N MET A 145 16.28 -5.63 -0.22
CA MET A 145 16.09 -7.05 -0.49
C MET A 145 15.25 -7.69 0.61
N MET A 146 14.13 -8.31 0.23
CA MET A 146 13.16 -8.91 1.14
C MET A 146 13.21 -10.44 1.05
N ASN A 147 13.45 -11.11 2.18
CA ASN A 147 13.53 -12.57 2.28
C ASN A 147 12.46 -13.12 3.22
N GLY A 148 11.86 -14.26 2.88
CA GLY A 148 10.88 -14.95 3.72
C GLY A 148 10.13 -16.04 2.95
N LYS A 149 9.34 -16.87 3.63
CA LYS A 149 8.56 -17.95 2.98
C LYS A 149 7.52 -17.44 1.97
N MET A 150 7.08 -16.19 2.12
CA MET A 150 6.16 -15.51 1.20
C MET A 150 6.78 -15.23 -0.17
N PHE A 151 8.10 -15.37 -0.32
CA PHE A 151 8.82 -15.12 -1.57
C PHE A 151 9.65 -16.35 -1.96
N GLN A 152 9.56 -16.80 -3.21
CA GLN A 152 10.35 -17.95 -3.69
C GLN A 152 11.84 -17.63 -3.84
N LYS A 153 12.15 -16.36 -4.13
CA LYS A 153 13.48 -15.77 -4.22
C LYS A 153 13.47 -14.46 -3.44
N PRO A 154 14.65 -13.93 -3.04
CA PRO A 154 14.74 -12.57 -2.50
C PRO A 154 13.97 -11.58 -3.39
N PHE A 155 12.99 -10.90 -2.80
CA PHE A 155 12.17 -9.92 -3.49
C PHE A 155 12.88 -8.58 -3.45
N GLU A 156 13.28 -8.08 -4.62
CA GLU A 156 13.98 -6.81 -4.75
C GLU A 156 12.96 -5.68 -4.86
N LEU A 157 13.01 -4.72 -3.93
CA LEU A 157 12.20 -3.51 -3.96
C LEU A 157 13.09 -2.26 -4.05
N ASN A 158 12.92 -1.52 -5.13
CA ASN A 158 13.57 -0.23 -5.35
C ASN A 158 12.53 0.89 -5.30
N LEU A 159 12.79 1.93 -4.52
CA LEU A 159 12.00 3.17 -4.55
C LEU A 159 12.89 4.32 -5.03
N PHE A 160 12.57 4.89 -6.17
CA PHE A 160 13.30 6.04 -6.70
C PHE A 160 12.85 7.33 -6.01
N THR A 161 11.55 7.46 -5.79
CA THR A 161 10.97 8.64 -5.15
C THR A 161 9.67 8.26 -4.46
N CYS A 162 9.48 8.73 -3.24
CA CYS A 162 8.24 8.62 -2.49
C CYS A 162 8.03 9.90 -1.68
N GLU A 163 6.89 10.54 -1.87
CA GLU A 163 6.49 11.75 -1.16
C GLU A 163 5.07 11.62 -0.61
N MET A 164 4.93 11.79 0.70
CA MET A 164 3.67 11.63 1.43
C MET A 164 3.46 12.78 2.41
N ASP A 165 2.22 13.27 2.49
CA ASP A 165 1.78 14.30 3.44
C ASP A 165 1.51 13.73 4.84
N ARG A 166 1.48 12.40 4.98
CA ARG A 166 1.27 11.74 6.26
C ARG A 166 1.70 10.28 6.15
N LEU A 167 2.32 9.74 7.19
CA LEU A 167 2.59 8.32 7.32
C LEU A 167 2.23 7.84 8.73
N ARG A 168 1.37 6.82 8.83
CA ARG A 168 0.95 6.20 10.09
C ARG A 168 1.11 4.69 10.00
N ARG A 169 1.67 4.07 11.05
CA ARG A 169 1.91 2.61 11.09
C ARG A 169 0.63 1.78 10.82
N PRO A 170 -0.52 2.03 11.47
CA PRO A 170 -1.73 1.25 11.17
C PRO A 170 -2.30 1.49 9.79
N TRP A 171 -2.01 2.62 9.14
CA TRP A 171 -2.66 3.02 7.88
C TRP A 171 -1.69 3.02 6.71
N LEU A 172 -0.61 2.25 6.82
CA LEU A 172 0.51 2.25 5.88
C LEU A 172 0.05 2.19 4.42
N VAL A 173 -0.73 1.15 4.07
CA VAL A 173 -1.22 0.96 2.70
C VAL A 173 -2.13 2.11 2.24
N TYR A 174 -3.03 2.59 3.11
CA TYR A 174 -3.89 3.71 2.79
C TYR A 174 -3.10 5.00 2.54
N ASP A 175 -2.12 5.29 3.39
CA ASP A 175 -1.28 6.49 3.29
C ASP A 175 -0.40 6.41 2.02
N PHE A 176 0.13 5.23 1.64
CA PHE A 176 0.80 5.02 0.35
C PHE A 176 -0.13 5.24 -0.86
N LEU A 177 -1.36 4.73 -0.83
CA LEU A 177 -2.36 5.00 -1.88
C LEU A 177 -2.72 6.48 -1.97
N ASN A 178 -2.55 7.23 -0.88
CA ASN A 178 -2.75 8.67 -0.83
C ASN A 178 -1.46 9.49 -1.11
N ALA A 179 -0.32 8.86 -1.38
CA ALA A 179 0.94 9.56 -1.69
C ALA A 179 0.79 10.58 -2.83
N ASN A 180 1.58 11.65 -2.78
CA ASN A 180 1.60 12.69 -3.81
C ASN A 180 2.33 12.20 -5.06
N ALA A 181 3.49 11.57 -4.84
CA ALA A 181 4.29 10.92 -5.86
C ALA A 181 4.93 9.68 -5.26
N LEU A 182 4.89 8.57 -6.00
CA LEU A 182 5.61 7.36 -5.66
C LEU A 182 6.04 6.66 -6.95
N SER A 183 7.31 6.29 -7.04
CA SER A 183 7.86 5.58 -8.19
C SER A 183 8.99 4.65 -7.75
N GLY A 184 9.09 3.51 -8.43
CA GLY A 184 10.04 2.49 -8.08
C GLY A 184 10.02 1.31 -9.05
N SER A 185 10.67 0.24 -8.64
CA SER A 185 10.59 -1.05 -9.32
C SER A 185 10.55 -2.17 -8.29
N PHE A 186 9.84 -3.24 -8.57
CA PHE A 186 10.01 -4.49 -7.82
C PHE A 186 10.36 -5.63 -8.77
N ASN A 187 11.37 -6.44 -8.43
CA ASN A 187 11.92 -7.49 -9.29
C ASN A 187 12.13 -7.02 -10.76
N GLY A 188 12.63 -5.79 -10.93
CA GLY A 188 12.84 -5.15 -12.24
C GLY A 188 11.59 -4.61 -12.96
N SER A 189 10.38 -4.84 -12.43
CA SER A 189 9.12 -4.34 -12.99
C SER A 189 8.82 -2.95 -12.42
N LEU A 190 8.64 -1.95 -13.29
CA LEU A 190 8.43 -0.56 -12.88
C LEU A 190 7.02 -0.36 -12.31
N PHE A 191 6.91 0.48 -11.29
CA PHE A 191 5.63 0.97 -10.83
C PHE A 191 5.66 2.47 -10.56
N THR A 192 4.50 3.10 -10.76
CA THR A 192 4.28 4.52 -10.51
C THR A 192 2.92 4.73 -9.87
N LEU A 193 2.86 5.71 -8.99
CA LEU A 193 1.65 6.22 -8.39
C LEU A 193 1.69 7.73 -8.51
N HIS A 194 0.68 8.28 -9.16
CA HIS A 194 0.53 9.71 -9.37
C HIS A 194 -0.93 10.13 -9.23
N LYS A 195 -1.14 11.38 -8.81
CA LYS A 195 -2.48 11.97 -8.84
C LYS A 195 -2.88 12.22 -10.29
N ARG A 196 -4.03 11.69 -10.70
CA ARG A 196 -4.56 11.92 -12.05
C ARG A 196 -4.95 13.38 -12.18
N GLN A 197 -4.38 14.08 -13.16
CA GLN A 197 -4.85 15.41 -13.52
C GLN A 197 -6.26 15.28 -14.11
N ASN A 198 -7.26 15.85 -13.44
CA ASN A 198 -8.63 15.85 -13.97
C ASN A 198 -8.66 16.68 -15.25
N ARG A 199 -8.90 16.02 -16.40
CA ARG A 199 -9.09 16.68 -17.71
C ARG A 199 -10.24 17.70 -17.69
N TYR A 200 -11.15 17.60 -16.72
CA TYR A 200 -12.29 18.50 -16.53
C TYR A 200 -12.10 19.56 -15.43
N ALA A 201 -10.92 19.67 -14.81
CA ALA A 201 -10.66 20.75 -13.84
C ALA A 201 -10.85 22.15 -14.44
N HIS A 202 -10.67 22.31 -15.75
CA HIS A 202 -10.95 23.55 -16.46
C HIS A 202 -12.45 23.84 -16.68
N PHE A 203 -13.33 22.84 -16.65
CA PHE A 203 -14.77 23.04 -16.79
C PHE A 203 -15.46 23.25 -15.44
N ALA A 204 -14.96 22.63 -14.37
CA ALA A 204 -15.43 22.89 -13.01
C ALA A 204 -15.10 24.32 -12.52
N ALA A 205 -14.15 25.01 -13.17
CA ALA A 205 -13.82 26.41 -12.88
C ALA A 205 -14.62 27.42 -13.74
N MET A 206 -15.50 26.94 -14.62
CA MET A 206 -16.37 27.77 -15.48
C MET A 206 -17.85 27.69 -15.09
N ASP A 207 -18.25 26.71 -14.27
CA ASP A 207 -19.55 26.70 -13.60
C ASP A 207 -19.43 27.56 -12.33
N ASP A 208 -19.75 28.85 -12.49
CA ASP A 208 -19.90 29.87 -11.44
C ASP A 208 -21.20 29.68 -10.62
N ASP A 209 -21.72 28.44 -10.59
CA ASP A 209 -22.84 28.06 -9.73
C ASP A 209 -22.27 27.48 -8.43
N GLU A 210 -22.53 28.19 -7.32
CA GLU A 210 -22.21 27.83 -5.92
C GLU A 210 -22.87 26.51 -5.44
N THR A 211 -23.14 25.56 -6.32
CA THR A 211 -23.32 24.16 -5.93
C THR A 211 -21.94 23.54 -5.86
N GLU A 212 -21.35 23.50 -4.67
CA GLU A 212 -20.23 22.62 -4.35
C GLU A 212 -20.48 21.29 -5.07
N SER A 213 -19.65 20.96 -6.06
CA SER A 213 -19.73 19.66 -6.72
C SER A 213 -19.56 18.63 -5.62
N ASN A 214 -20.67 18.00 -5.25
CA ASN A 214 -20.80 17.02 -4.17
C ASN A 214 -20.14 15.69 -4.60
N ASP A 215 -18.95 15.78 -5.19
CA ASP A 215 -18.12 14.66 -5.53
C ASP A 215 -17.47 14.18 -4.21
N PRO A 216 -17.83 12.97 -3.71
CA PRO A 216 -17.28 12.46 -2.46
C PRO A 216 -15.75 12.22 -2.54
N TRP A 217 -15.17 12.31 -3.73
CA TRP A 217 -13.77 11.97 -4.00
C TRP A 217 -12.88 13.21 -4.12
N LYS A 218 -11.85 13.29 -3.26
CA LYS A 218 -10.90 14.42 -3.25
C LYS A 218 -10.03 14.47 -4.49
N LYS A 219 -9.46 13.31 -4.82
CA LYS A 219 -8.42 13.09 -5.82
C LYS A 219 -8.50 11.63 -6.28
N ILE A 220 -8.32 11.39 -7.57
CA ILE A 220 -8.14 10.04 -8.12
C ILE A 220 -6.64 9.79 -8.17
N THR A 221 -6.16 8.77 -7.45
CA THR A 221 -4.78 8.29 -7.54
C THR A 221 -4.73 7.19 -8.59
N ARG A 222 -3.82 7.28 -9.56
CA ARG A 222 -3.55 6.19 -10.50
C ARG A 222 -2.29 5.45 -10.09
N VAL A 223 -2.44 4.16 -9.82
CA VAL A 223 -1.33 3.22 -9.66
C VAL A 223 -1.16 2.49 -10.99
N ARG A 224 0.07 2.42 -11.49
CA ARG A 224 0.44 1.65 -12.68
C ARG A 224 1.63 0.78 -12.36
N ILE A 225 1.56 -0.48 -12.76
CA ILE A 225 2.64 -1.44 -12.66
C ILE A 225 2.84 -2.07 -14.04
N ASP A 226 4.06 -1.96 -14.55
CA ASP A 226 4.41 -2.30 -15.92
C ASP A 226 5.10 -3.66 -16.01
N GLN A 227 4.54 -4.54 -16.84
CA GLN A 227 5.12 -5.83 -17.25
C GLN A 227 5.69 -6.69 -16.12
N VAL A 228 4.89 -6.87 -15.07
CA VAL A 228 5.19 -7.76 -13.96
C VAL A 228 5.39 -9.18 -14.45
N ASP A 229 6.56 -9.74 -14.20
CA ASP A 229 6.83 -11.16 -14.46
C ASP A 229 6.16 -12.05 -13.41
N LEU A 230 5.10 -12.73 -13.81
CA LEU A 230 4.31 -13.60 -12.94
C LEU A 230 5.09 -14.83 -12.46
N SER A 231 6.15 -15.23 -13.16
CA SER A 231 7.01 -16.35 -12.73
C SER A 231 7.83 -16.02 -11.48
N ASN A 232 8.10 -14.72 -11.22
CA ASN A 232 8.87 -14.28 -10.06
C ASN A 232 7.99 -13.88 -8.86
N ILE A 233 6.68 -13.69 -9.06
CA ILE A 233 5.71 -13.45 -7.98
C ILE A 233 5.17 -14.77 -7.40
N TYR A 234 5.25 -15.85 -8.18
CA TYR A 234 4.80 -17.17 -7.79
C TYR A 234 5.43 -17.64 -6.46
N THR A 235 4.57 -18.02 -5.52
CA THR A 235 4.91 -18.94 -4.43
C THR A 235 3.90 -20.08 -4.40
N ASP A 236 4.28 -21.23 -3.83
CA ASP A 236 3.38 -22.39 -3.70
C ASP A 236 2.13 -22.04 -2.86
N GLU A 237 2.23 -21.05 -1.97
CA GLU A 237 1.15 -20.53 -1.12
C GLU A 237 0.37 -19.37 -1.76
N SER A 238 0.81 -18.86 -2.92
CA SER A 238 0.12 -17.79 -3.63
C SER A 238 -1.23 -18.25 -4.18
N LYS A 239 -2.24 -17.38 -4.14
CA LYS A 239 -3.54 -17.65 -4.79
C LYS A 239 -3.44 -17.72 -6.33
N LEU A 240 -2.30 -17.30 -6.90
CA LEU A 240 -1.96 -17.46 -8.31
C LEU A 240 -1.06 -18.68 -8.61
N ASN A 241 -1.01 -19.68 -7.71
CA ASN A 241 -0.20 -20.89 -7.88
C ASN A 241 -0.52 -21.76 -9.12
N TRP A 242 -1.55 -21.42 -9.90
CA TRP A 242 -1.88 -22.07 -11.16
C TRP A 242 -1.26 -21.36 -12.38
N VAL A 243 -0.67 -20.18 -12.20
CA VAL A 243 0.06 -19.45 -13.25
C VAL A 243 1.54 -19.80 -13.17
N SER A 244 2.10 -20.32 -14.26
CA SER A 244 3.51 -20.75 -14.32
C SER A 244 4.44 -19.70 -14.92
N SER A 245 3.97 -18.92 -15.89
CA SER A 245 4.72 -17.82 -16.50
C SER A 245 3.79 -16.85 -17.21
N GLY A 246 4.30 -15.66 -17.53
CA GLY A 246 3.58 -14.63 -18.27
C GLY A 246 3.91 -13.27 -17.70
N LYS A 247 3.49 -12.23 -18.41
CA LYS A 247 3.61 -10.85 -17.93
C LYS A 247 2.22 -10.28 -17.65
N ALA A 248 2.11 -9.42 -16.64
CA ALA A 248 0.91 -8.66 -16.39
C ALA A 248 1.21 -7.16 -16.27
N GLU A 249 0.33 -6.33 -16.81
CA GLU A 249 0.31 -4.89 -16.53
C GLU A 249 -0.94 -4.60 -15.70
N LEU A 250 -0.75 -3.91 -14.58
CA LEU A 250 -1.81 -3.54 -13.65
C LEU A 250 -1.98 -2.03 -13.63
N ILE A 251 -3.17 -1.55 -13.93
CA ILE A 251 -3.55 -0.14 -13.76
C ILE A 251 -4.72 -0.09 -12.78
N VAL A 252 -4.60 0.70 -11.72
CA VAL A 252 -5.64 0.88 -10.70
C VAL A 252 -5.93 2.36 -10.53
N ASP A 253 -7.16 2.77 -10.77
CA ASP A 253 -7.65 4.10 -10.40
C ASP A 253 -8.32 4.01 -9.02
N VAL A 254 -7.68 4.60 -8.01
CA VAL A 254 -8.11 4.61 -6.61
C VAL A 254 -8.78 5.94 -6.29
N MET A 255 -10.04 5.86 -5.84
CA MET A 255 -10.84 6.99 -5.39
C MET A 255 -10.90 6.97 -3.86
N LEU A 256 -10.24 7.94 -3.24
CA LEU A 256 -10.16 8.09 -1.80
C LEU A 256 -11.17 9.14 -1.30
N PRO A 257 -11.90 8.88 -0.21
CA PRO A 257 -12.91 9.79 0.28
C PRO A 257 -12.30 11.08 0.85
N ASN A 258 -13.07 12.16 0.81
CA ASN A 258 -12.68 13.44 1.41
C ASN A 258 -12.41 13.31 2.92
N GLU A 259 -11.20 13.63 3.37
CA GLU A 259 -10.82 13.65 4.80
C GLU A 259 -11.28 14.92 5.55
N TYR A 260 -12.01 15.83 4.89
CA TYR A 260 -12.52 17.06 5.50
C TYR A 260 -13.67 16.79 6.47
N SER A 261 -13.41 16.15 7.61
CA SER A 261 -14.29 16.19 8.78
C SER A 261 -13.80 15.47 10.05
N GLU A 262 -12.65 14.80 10.07
CA GLU A 262 -12.30 13.96 11.25
C GLU A 262 -11.04 14.37 12.03
N GLY A 263 -10.20 15.26 11.50
CA GLY A 263 -8.93 15.64 12.16
C GLY A 263 -9.02 16.65 13.30
N GLN A 264 -10.17 17.31 13.54
CA GLN A 264 -10.29 18.36 14.55
C GLN A 264 -11.38 18.16 15.61
N ASN A 265 -12.34 17.24 15.42
CA ASN A 265 -13.56 17.25 16.25
C ASN A 265 -13.87 16.00 17.09
N SER A 266 -13.12 14.89 17.02
CA SER A 266 -13.49 13.68 17.80
C SER A 266 -12.48 13.23 18.86
N LEU A 267 -11.19 13.61 18.76
CA LEU A 267 -10.17 13.30 19.78
C LEU A 267 -9.76 14.53 20.61
N ALA A 268 -10.19 15.72 20.19
CA ALA A 268 -9.90 16.99 20.85
C ALA A 268 -10.93 17.33 21.95
N VAL A 269 -12.15 16.78 21.91
CA VAL A 269 -13.26 17.22 22.77
C VAL A 269 -13.07 16.84 24.25
N SER A 270 -12.33 15.77 24.55
CA SER A 270 -12.06 15.37 25.94
C SER A 270 -10.85 16.08 26.56
N GLY A 271 -9.77 16.28 25.79
CA GLY A 271 -8.55 16.95 26.27
C GLY A 271 -8.62 18.47 26.20
N GLN A 272 -9.11 19.04 25.10
CA GLN A 272 -9.13 20.50 24.92
C GLN A 272 -10.15 21.18 25.85
N THR A 273 -11.24 20.53 26.24
CA THR A 273 -12.21 21.10 27.20
C THR A 273 -11.63 21.20 28.62
N LEU A 274 -10.81 20.24 29.03
CA LEU A 274 -10.07 20.29 30.29
C LEU A 274 -8.95 21.34 30.23
N TRP A 275 -8.18 21.39 29.15
CA TRP A 275 -7.07 22.34 29.02
C TRP A 275 -7.53 23.78 28.79
N GLN A 276 -8.64 24.01 28.10
CA GLN A 276 -9.23 25.34 27.99
C GLN A 276 -9.80 25.81 29.33
N LYS A 277 -10.45 24.93 30.11
CA LYS A 277 -10.88 25.26 31.48
C LYS A 277 -9.70 25.56 32.40
N VAL A 278 -8.64 24.75 32.35
CA VAL A 278 -7.40 25.01 33.11
C VAL A 278 -6.72 26.30 32.68
N LYS A 279 -6.73 26.63 31.38
CA LYS A 279 -6.13 27.86 30.84
C LYS A 279 -6.96 29.09 31.20
N GLU A 280 -8.29 29.01 31.18
CA GLU A 280 -9.21 30.04 31.63
C GLU A 280 -9.12 30.26 33.16
N GLU A 281 -9.11 29.20 33.97
CA GLU A 281 -8.95 29.28 35.44
C GLU A 281 -7.55 29.76 35.85
N ALA A 282 -6.49 29.33 35.15
CA ALA A 282 -5.13 29.83 35.38
C ALA A 282 -4.97 31.31 35.01
N LYS A 283 -5.73 31.81 34.03
CA LYS A 283 -5.76 33.22 33.65
C LYS A 283 -6.50 34.07 34.69
N GLN A 284 -7.54 33.51 35.33
CA GLN A 284 -8.25 34.14 36.46
C GLN A 284 -7.42 34.14 37.75
N LEU A 285 -6.59 33.11 37.97
CA LEU A 285 -5.73 32.98 39.15
C LEU A 285 -4.39 33.75 39.05
N MET A 286 -4.09 34.40 37.92
CA MET A 286 -2.86 35.18 37.73
C MET A 286 -2.87 36.57 38.41
N ASN A 287 -3.93 36.94 39.13
CA ASN A 287 -4.07 38.26 39.75
C ASN A 287 -3.63 38.38 41.22
N SER A 288 -3.17 37.32 41.89
CA SER A 288 -2.58 37.49 43.22
C SER A 288 -1.46 36.48 43.52
N LYS A 289 -0.46 36.94 44.27
CA LYS A 289 0.79 36.20 44.54
C LYS A 289 0.61 35.09 45.59
N GLU A 290 -0.42 35.19 46.44
CA GLU A 290 -0.65 34.30 47.58
C GLU A 290 -1.40 33.00 47.24
N GLU A 291 -2.11 32.93 46.10
CA GLU A 291 -2.89 31.74 45.72
C GLU A 291 -2.08 30.72 44.88
N ARG A 292 -0.85 31.06 44.49
CA ARG A 292 0.03 30.20 43.66
C ARG A 292 0.49 28.93 44.38
N ASP A 293 0.71 29.00 45.69
CA ASP A 293 1.11 27.83 46.48
C ASP A 293 -0.06 26.87 46.73
N ALA A 294 -1.30 27.38 46.77
CA ALA A 294 -2.49 26.55 46.85
C ALA A 294 -2.75 25.79 45.54
N ALA A 295 -2.54 26.43 44.39
CA ALA A 295 -2.69 25.81 43.06
C ALA A 295 -1.65 24.70 42.81
N LEU A 296 -0.39 24.91 43.20
CA LEU A 296 0.67 23.89 43.11
C LEU A 296 0.38 22.67 44.00
N LYS A 297 -0.22 22.89 45.18
CA LYS A 297 -0.62 21.82 46.11
C LYS A 297 -1.84 21.04 45.59
N TYR A 298 -2.76 21.70 44.89
CA TYR A 298 -3.94 21.08 44.27
C TYR A 298 -3.59 20.23 43.04
N VAL A 299 -2.74 20.74 42.14
CA VAL A 299 -2.31 19.99 40.94
C VAL A 299 -1.49 18.75 41.34
N ARG A 300 -0.64 18.87 42.37
CA ARG A 300 0.15 17.74 42.89
C ARG A 300 -0.69 16.66 43.57
N SER A 301 -1.87 17.01 44.13
CA SER A 301 -2.77 16.04 44.75
C SER A 301 -3.60 15.25 43.73
N LYS A 302 -3.83 15.81 42.54
CA LYS A 302 -4.53 15.16 41.41
C LYS A 302 -3.63 14.25 40.57
N ILE A 303 -2.34 14.56 40.47
CA ILE A 303 -1.37 13.77 39.68
C ILE A 303 -0.88 12.52 40.46
N GLY A 304 -1.01 12.49 41.79
CA GLY A 304 -0.41 11.45 42.65
C GLY A 304 -1.31 10.28 43.09
N LYS A 305 -2.49 10.04 42.51
CA LYS A 305 -3.36 8.92 42.89
C LYS A 305 -3.92 8.17 41.68
N THR A 306 -3.13 7.27 41.13
CA THR A 306 -3.62 6.03 40.51
C THR A 306 -3.93 5.05 41.63
N GLU A 307 -5.21 4.76 41.90
CA GLU A 307 -5.62 3.47 42.45
C GLU A 307 -7.12 3.22 42.27
N THR A 308 -7.38 1.99 41.83
CA THR A 308 -8.63 1.29 41.53
C THR A 308 -9.66 1.35 42.66
N THR A 309 -10.93 1.68 42.36
CA THR A 309 -12.07 1.12 43.09
C THR A 309 -13.30 0.97 42.18
N VAL A 310 -13.84 -0.25 42.19
CA VAL A 310 -15.04 -0.74 41.50
C VAL A 310 -16.24 -0.61 42.44
N SER A 311 -17.43 -0.21 41.91
CA SER A 311 -18.81 -0.67 42.24
C SER A 311 -19.87 0.46 41.99
N PRO A 312 -21.20 0.21 41.90
CA PRO A 312 -21.88 -0.16 40.65
C PRO A 312 -23.28 0.51 40.39
N VAL A 313 -23.85 0.32 39.16
CA VAL A 313 -25.30 0.44 38.73
C VAL A 313 -25.88 1.89 38.63
N PRO A 314 -26.81 2.27 37.68
CA PRO A 314 -27.72 1.48 36.84
C PRO A 314 -27.71 1.69 35.32
N VAL A 315 -28.21 0.67 34.62
CA VAL A 315 -28.59 0.64 33.21
C VAL A 315 -29.84 1.50 32.97
N PRO A 316 -29.85 2.32 31.90
CA PRO A 316 -30.99 2.32 31.00
C PRO A 316 -30.57 2.03 29.56
N ALA A 317 -31.31 1.12 28.95
CA ALA A 317 -31.20 0.73 27.56
C ALA A 317 -31.66 1.85 26.62
N THR A 318 -30.79 2.29 25.70
CA THR A 318 -31.04 2.37 24.25
C THR A 318 -29.75 2.80 23.57
N THR A 319 -29.06 1.84 22.96
CA THR A 319 -27.99 2.09 22.00
C THR A 319 -28.60 2.74 20.76
N THR A 320 -28.63 4.07 20.74
CA THR A 320 -28.67 4.80 19.46
C THR A 320 -27.23 4.85 18.97
N THR A 321 -26.84 3.79 18.25
CA THR A 321 -25.61 3.73 17.45
C THR A 321 -25.48 5.04 16.67
N ALA A 322 -24.45 5.83 16.97
CA ALA A 322 -24.02 6.89 16.06
C ALA A 322 -23.86 6.28 14.66
N PRO A 323 -24.31 6.94 13.58
CA PRO A 323 -24.14 6.41 12.24
C PRO A 323 -22.65 6.21 12.00
N ARG A 324 -22.22 4.95 11.84
CA ARG A 324 -20.88 4.64 11.35
C ARG A 324 -20.75 5.35 10.02
N ASP A 325 -19.89 6.35 9.95
CA ASP A 325 -19.61 7.09 8.74
C ASP A 325 -19.01 6.10 7.74
N LYS A 326 -19.83 5.60 6.82
CA LYS A 326 -19.46 4.54 5.88
C LYS A 326 -18.66 5.19 4.74
N LYS A 327 -17.40 5.51 5.04
CA LYS A 327 -16.43 5.94 4.03
C LYS A 327 -15.92 4.70 3.30
N TYR A 328 -15.95 4.77 1.98
CA TYR A 328 -15.51 3.69 1.11
C TYR A 328 -14.32 4.14 0.27
N VAL A 329 -13.46 3.20 -0.08
CA VAL A 329 -12.45 3.37 -1.13
C VAL A 329 -12.93 2.58 -2.34
N VAL A 330 -12.98 3.24 -3.48
CA VAL A 330 -13.34 2.61 -4.76
C VAL A 330 -12.07 2.43 -5.57
N MET A 331 -11.86 1.24 -6.11
CA MET A 331 -10.69 0.90 -6.91
C MET A 331 -11.14 0.28 -8.23
N ASP A 332 -10.85 0.97 -9.32
CA ASP A 332 -11.10 0.50 -10.68
C ASP A 332 -9.84 -0.15 -11.23
N PHE A 333 -9.89 -1.47 -11.39
CA PHE A 333 -8.79 -2.29 -11.88
C PHE A 333 -8.88 -2.46 -13.39
N LYS A 334 -7.72 -2.39 -14.04
CA LYS A 334 -7.48 -2.84 -15.41
C LYS A 334 -6.23 -3.72 -15.41
N VAL A 335 -6.40 -5.00 -15.70
CA VAL A 335 -5.31 -5.99 -15.77
C VAL A 335 -5.14 -6.44 -17.20
N ASN A 336 -3.97 -6.19 -17.78
CA ASN A 336 -3.56 -6.74 -19.07
C ASN A 336 -2.64 -7.93 -18.81
N MET A 337 -2.80 -9.02 -19.55
CA MET A 337 -1.95 -10.21 -19.43
C MET A 337 -1.40 -10.60 -20.80
N TYR A 338 -0.14 -10.98 -20.80
CA TYR A 338 0.67 -11.29 -21.99
C TYR A 338 1.34 -12.64 -21.82
N ASP A 339 1.29 -13.47 -22.85
CA ASP A 339 2.00 -14.76 -22.93
C ASP A 339 1.81 -15.67 -21.71
N LEU A 340 0.59 -15.67 -21.17
CA LEU A 340 0.25 -16.44 -19.98
C LEU A 340 0.39 -17.94 -20.27
N LYS A 341 1.08 -18.65 -19.36
CA LYS A 341 1.10 -20.11 -19.31
C LYS A 341 0.63 -20.56 -17.94
N ALA A 342 -0.28 -21.51 -17.93
CA ALA A 342 -0.85 -22.04 -16.70
C ALA A 342 -0.47 -23.51 -16.50
N SER A 343 -0.37 -23.93 -15.26
CA SER A 343 -0.13 -25.33 -14.88
C SER A 343 -1.10 -25.73 -13.77
N TYR A 344 -1.42 -27.01 -13.70
CA TYR A 344 -2.30 -27.49 -12.65
C TYR A 344 -1.57 -27.43 -11.29
N PRO A 345 -2.10 -26.70 -10.29
CA PRO A 345 -1.42 -26.54 -9.01
C PRO A 345 -1.51 -27.80 -8.15
N ARG A 346 -0.66 -27.91 -7.12
CA ARG A 346 -0.75 -28.98 -6.12
C ARG A 346 -2.02 -28.88 -5.28
N GLN A 347 -2.39 -27.66 -4.91
CA GLN A 347 -3.59 -27.33 -4.15
C GLN A 347 -4.41 -26.30 -4.92
N LEU A 348 -5.72 -26.51 -4.98
CA LEU A 348 -6.63 -25.56 -5.60
C LEU A 348 -6.58 -24.22 -4.86
N PRO A 349 -6.58 -23.09 -5.57
CA PRO A 349 -6.64 -21.79 -4.93
C PRO A 349 -8.00 -21.64 -4.23
N TYR A 350 -7.97 -21.29 -2.95
CA TYR A 350 -9.14 -21.21 -2.08
C TYR A 350 -9.17 -19.91 -1.29
N SER A 351 -10.39 -19.44 -1.02
CA SER A 351 -10.64 -18.30 -0.14
C SER A 351 -10.33 -18.70 1.30
N THR A 352 -9.50 -17.93 1.98
CA THR A 352 -9.20 -18.18 3.39
C THR A 352 -10.37 -17.81 4.31
N GLN A 353 -11.29 -16.97 3.86
CA GLN A 353 -12.50 -16.64 4.61
C GLN A 353 -13.52 -17.77 4.60
N THR A 354 -13.81 -18.30 3.41
CA THR A 354 -14.87 -19.30 3.22
C THR A 354 -14.34 -20.74 3.27
N HIS A 355 -13.02 -20.92 3.18
CA HIS A 355 -12.34 -22.21 3.02
C HIS A 355 -12.83 -22.99 1.79
N ALA A 356 -13.46 -22.31 0.83
CA ALA A 356 -13.95 -22.87 -0.41
C ALA A 356 -13.00 -22.52 -1.57
N PRO A 357 -12.79 -23.44 -2.53
CA PRO A 357 -12.02 -23.12 -3.73
C PRO A 357 -12.71 -22.02 -4.54
N TYR A 358 -11.96 -21.05 -5.07
CA TYR A 358 -12.54 -19.99 -5.90
C TYR A 358 -13.11 -20.53 -7.22
N ILE A 359 -12.59 -21.66 -7.67
CA ILE A 359 -12.90 -22.30 -8.94
C ILE A 359 -12.95 -23.83 -8.76
N SER A 360 -13.89 -24.50 -9.43
CA SER A 360 -13.99 -25.96 -9.38
C SER A 360 -12.80 -26.61 -10.09
N ASP A 361 -12.41 -27.83 -9.69
CA ASP A 361 -11.33 -28.61 -10.34
C ASP A 361 -11.56 -28.71 -11.87
N ARG A 362 -12.78 -29.01 -12.28
CA ARG A 362 -13.15 -29.15 -13.69
C ARG A 362 -12.97 -27.84 -14.46
N ASP A 363 -13.46 -26.74 -13.88
CA ASP A 363 -13.43 -25.45 -14.56
C ASP A 363 -12.00 -24.90 -14.62
N LEU A 364 -11.18 -25.14 -13.59
CA LEU A 364 -9.76 -24.82 -13.59
C LEU A 364 -8.98 -25.61 -14.64
N ARG A 365 -9.17 -26.93 -14.73
CA ARG A 365 -8.54 -27.74 -15.80
C ARG A 365 -8.90 -27.22 -17.19
N SER A 366 -10.17 -26.87 -17.37
CA SER A 366 -10.66 -26.34 -18.63
C SER A 366 -10.13 -24.94 -18.91
N LEU A 367 -9.95 -24.10 -17.89
CA LEU A 367 -9.31 -22.79 -17.99
C LEU A 367 -7.84 -22.91 -18.34
N ILE A 368 -7.07 -23.75 -17.64
CA ILE A 368 -5.65 -24.02 -17.95
C ILE A 368 -5.49 -24.52 -19.39
N THR A 369 -6.36 -25.45 -19.82
CA THR A 369 -6.35 -25.94 -21.20
C THR A 369 -6.62 -24.79 -22.19
N PHE A 370 -7.61 -23.94 -21.91
CA PHE A 370 -7.89 -22.77 -22.75
C PHE A 370 -6.71 -21.80 -22.80
N ILE A 371 -6.05 -21.51 -21.68
CA ILE A 371 -4.90 -20.60 -21.63
C ILE A 371 -3.74 -21.15 -22.48
N ASN A 372 -3.45 -22.43 -22.36
CA ASN A 372 -2.30 -23.05 -23.01
C ASN A 372 -2.54 -23.44 -24.47
N ASP A 373 -3.79 -23.57 -24.92
CA ASP A 373 -4.12 -24.00 -26.27
C ASP A 373 -4.02 -22.84 -27.28
N ARG A 374 -3.17 -22.98 -28.30
CA ARG A 374 -3.03 -21.98 -29.36
C ARG A 374 -4.18 -21.98 -30.38
N LYS A 375 -4.93 -23.08 -30.52
CA LYS A 375 -5.99 -23.22 -31.54
C LYS A 375 -7.37 -22.74 -31.08
N PHE A 376 -7.66 -22.90 -29.79
CA PHE A 376 -8.96 -22.54 -29.19
C PHE A 376 -8.82 -21.54 -28.03
N GLY A 377 -7.58 -21.26 -27.60
CA GLY A 377 -7.24 -20.26 -26.60
C GLY A 377 -6.82 -18.94 -27.23
N LEU A 378 -5.84 -18.29 -26.60
CA LEU A 378 -5.40 -16.92 -26.93
C LEU A 378 -4.97 -16.74 -28.39
N GLY A 379 -4.36 -17.77 -28.98
CA GLY A 379 -3.90 -17.74 -30.38
C GLY A 379 -5.04 -17.69 -31.40
N SER A 380 -6.28 -17.95 -30.98
CA SER A 380 -7.47 -17.84 -31.83
C SER A 380 -8.09 -16.44 -31.81
N ALA A 381 -7.87 -15.62 -30.77
CA ALA A 381 -8.40 -14.26 -30.68
C ALA A 381 -7.74 -13.32 -31.70
N SER A 382 -6.43 -13.44 -31.92
CA SER A 382 -5.71 -12.72 -32.99
C SER A 382 -6.15 -13.16 -34.40
N ILE A 383 -6.46 -14.44 -34.58
CA ILE A 383 -7.09 -14.97 -35.80
C ILE A 383 -8.49 -14.38 -35.99
N ILE A 384 -9.27 -14.20 -34.92
CA ILE A 384 -10.61 -13.61 -34.98
C ILE A 384 -10.57 -12.14 -35.41
N GLN A 385 -9.60 -11.34 -34.93
CA GLN A 385 -9.41 -9.94 -35.32
C GLN A 385 -8.94 -9.80 -36.77
N SER A 386 -7.99 -10.61 -37.21
CA SER A 386 -7.52 -10.61 -38.61
C SER A 386 -8.59 -11.03 -39.62
N ILE A 387 -9.60 -11.81 -39.20
CA ILE A 387 -10.74 -12.21 -40.03
C ILE A 387 -11.80 -11.08 -40.17
N ASP A 388 -11.88 -10.13 -39.24
CA ASP A 388 -12.95 -9.10 -39.19
C ASP A 388 -12.72 -7.90 -40.14
N GLY A 389 -11.61 -7.86 -40.89
CA GLY A 389 -11.51 -7.08 -42.12
C GLY A 389 -11.70 -5.56 -42.04
N THR A 390 -11.62 -4.94 -40.87
CA THR A 390 -11.55 -3.46 -40.74
C THR A 390 -10.11 -2.97 -40.88
N ALA A 391 -9.59 -3.08 -42.09
CA ALA A 391 -8.50 -2.22 -42.55
C ALA A 391 -9.11 -0.83 -42.84
N GLY A 392 -9.04 0.09 -41.88
CA GLY A 392 -9.49 1.46 -42.08
C GLY A 392 -9.98 2.14 -40.81
N GLY A 393 -9.04 2.54 -39.95
CA GLY A 393 -9.29 3.43 -38.83
C GLY A 393 -7.99 3.67 -38.09
N ASP A 394 -7.51 4.92 -38.10
CA ASP A 394 -6.31 5.38 -37.40
C ASP A 394 -6.41 5.17 -35.89
N THR A 395 -6.15 3.95 -35.44
CA THR A 395 -5.65 3.69 -34.10
C THR A 395 -4.18 3.39 -34.26
N ASP A 396 -3.31 4.24 -33.69
CA ASP A 396 -1.88 4.00 -33.49
C ASP A 396 -1.70 2.71 -32.68
N VAL A 397 -1.85 1.58 -33.36
CA VAL A 397 -1.55 0.25 -32.86
C VAL A 397 -0.17 -0.05 -33.40
N SER A 398 0.76 -0.20 -32.46
CA SER A 398 2.16 -0.44 -32.75
C SER A 398 2.28 -1.76 -33.51
N PRO A 399 3.19 -1.92 -34.49
CA PRO A 399 3.41 -3.19 -35.18
C PRO A 399 3.87 -4.34 -34.27
N PHE A 400 3.98 -4.10 -32.96
CA PHE A 400 4.32 -5.05 -31.90
C PHE A 400 3.10 -5.56 -31.10
N ASP A 401 1.86 -5.18 -31.46
CA ASP A 401 0.64 -5.55 -30.72
C ASP A 401 -0.06 -6.83 -31.23
N GLU A 402 0.56 -7.63 -32.12
CA GLU A 402 -0.02 -8.89 -32.65
C GLU A 402 0.13 -10.12 -31.73
N ASP A 403 0.80 -9.98 -30.58
CA ASP A 403 1.03 -11.08 -29.65
C ASP A 403 -0.20 -11.38 -28.76
N ASN A 404 -0.32 -12.65 -28.35
CA ASN A 404 -1.36 -13.26 -27.51
C ASN A 404 -1.76 -12.40 -26.30
N THR A 405 -2.63 -11.41 -26.52
CA THR A 405 -3.10 -10.49 -25.49
C THR A 405 -4.48 -10.91 -25.04
N PHE A 406 -4.61 -11.23 -23.75
CA PHE A 406 -5.95 -11.22 -23.14
C PHE A 406 -6.51 -9.81 -23.31
N PRO A 407 -7.80 -9.65 -23.60
CA PRO A 407 -8.40 -8.34 -23.46
C PRO A 407 -8.23 -7.87 -22.00
N PRO A 408 -8.13 -6.55 -21.79
CA PRO A 408 -8.01 -6.00 -20.45
C PRO A 408 -9.15 -6.48 -19.56
N LEU A 409 -8.83 -7.18 -18.48
CA LEU A 409 -9.80 -7.49 -17.43
C LEU A 409 -10.09 -6.20 -16.67
N LYS A 410 -11.36 -5.78 -16.64
CA LYS A 410 -11.79 -4.56 -15.97
C LYS A 410 -12.84 -4.89 -14.93
N PHE A 411 -12.58 -4.51 -13.69
CA PHE A 411 -13.51 -4.72 -12.57
C PHE A 411 -13.31 -3.65 -11.50
N ARG A 412 -14.29 -3.53 -10.62
CA ARG A 412 -14.32 -2.55 -9.54
C ARG A 412 -14.38 -3.26 -8.21
N ILE A 413 -13.49 -2.89 -7.30
CA ILE A 413 -13.55 -3.31 -5.90
C ILE A 413 -13.93 -2.10 -5.04
N VAL A 414 -14.88 -2.30 -4.13
CA VAL A 414 -15.28 -1.30 -3.14
C VAL A 414 -15.00 -1.86 -1.75
N GLN A 415 -14.16 -1.17 -0.98
CA GLN A 415 -13.80 -1.57 0.38
C GLN A 415 -14.17 -0.45 1.37
N ASN A 416 -14.51 -0.83 2.60
CA ASN A 416 -14.61 0.17 3.66
C ASN A 416 -13.20 0.73 3.97
N VAL A 417 -13.09 2.03 4.25
CA VAL A 417 -11.80 2.65 4.61
C VAL A 417 -11.12 1.93 5.78
N GLN A 418 -11.89 1.47 6.77
CA GLN A 418 -11.35 0.75 7.94
C GLN A 418 -10.66 -0.56 7.58
N ASN A 419 -11.00 -1.16 6.43
CA ASN A 419 -10.36 -2.39 5.95
C ASN A 419 -8.92 -2.14 5.46
N PHE A 420 -8.47 -0.88 5.37
CA PHE A 420 -7.07 -0.56 5.05
C PHE A 420 -6.19 -0.43 6.29
N LYS A 421 -6.75 -0.60 7.50
CA LYS A 421 -5.98 -0.60 8.73
C LYS A 421 -5.24 -1.93 8.91
N TYR A 422 -3.95 -1.89 9.22
CA TYR A 422 -3.05 -3.02 9.42
C TYR A 422 -2.96 -3.98 8.24
N VAL A 423 -3.13 -3.51 7.00
CA VAL A 423 -2.96 -4.39 5.83
C VAL A 423 -1.49 -4.82 5.71
N ASP A 424 -1.27 -6.13 5.61
CA ASP A 424 0.03 -6.73 5.40
C ASP A 424 0.45 -6.62 3.93
N PHE A 425 1.40 -5.73 3.68
CA PHE A 425 1.84 -5.37 2.34
C PHE A 425 2.62 -6.51 1.63
N PRO A 426 3.59 -7.19 2.27
CA PRO A 426 4.19 -8.41 1.73
C PRO A 426 3.19 -9.49 1.24
N SER A 427 2.20 -9.83 2.05
CA SER A 427 1.15 -10.79 1.67
C SER A 427 0.29 -10.28 0.50
N LEU A 428 0.00 -8.98 0.46
CA LEU A 428 -0.76 -8.35 -0.63
C LEU A 428 0.00 -8.39 -1.97
N ILE A 429 1.33 -8.14 -1.97
CA ILE A 429 2.15 -8.18 -3.19
C ILE A 429 2.31 -9.62 -3.71
N SER A 430 2.66 -10.55 -2.82
CA SER A 430 2.88 -11.95 -3.19
C SER A 430 1.57 -12.68 -3.52
N LEU A 431 0.43 -12.11 -3.11
CA LEU A 431 -0.87 -12.78 -3.06
C LEU A 431 -0.78 -14.13 -2.33
N ALA A 432 0.21 -14.27 -1.45
CA ALA A 432 0.45 -15.42 -0.61
C ALA A 432 -0.20 -15.12 0.73
N VAL A 433 -1.29 -15.83 0.98
CA VAL A 433 -1.95 -15.79 2.26
C VAL A 433 -1.76 -17.15 2.89
N PRO A 434 -0.90 -17.25 3.91
CA PRO A 434 -0.66 -18.49 4.59
C PRO A 434 -1.87 -18.89 5.44
N ASP A 435 -2.02 -20.19 5.67
CA ASP A 435 -3.08 -20.72 6.51
C ASP A 435 -2.68 -20.62 7.99
N VAL A 436 -3.19 -19.59 8.67
CA VAL A 436 -2.85 -19.30 10.06
C VAL A 436 -3.98 -19.72 10.98
N ASP A 437 -3.62 -20.38 12.08
CA ASP A 437 -4.54 -20.67 13.18
C ASP A 437 -4.94 -19.36 13.88
N THR A 438 -6.08 -18.80 13.45
CA THR A 438 -6.59 -17.51 13.93
C THR A 438 -6.85 -17.48 15.44
N SER A 439 -6.94 -18.64 16.10
CA SER A 439 -7.18 -18.72 17.55
C SER A 439 -5.97 -18.31 18.39
N LYS A 440 -4.77 -18.31 17.79
CA LYS A 440 -3.51 -17.98 18.45
C LYS A 440 -3.05 -16.55 18.21
N LEU A 441 -3.68 -15.84 17.28
CA LEU A 441 -3.31 -14.48 16.92
C LEU A 441 -3.80 -13.47 17.96
N ASP A 442 -2.99 -12.45 18.18
CA ASP A 442 -3.42 -11.23 18.86
C ASP A 442 -4.44 -10.44 18.01
N GLU A 443 -5.10 -9.47 18.63
CA GLU A 443 -6.18 -8.73 17.97
C GLU A 443 -5.69 -7.96 16.73
N ILE A 444 -4.47 -7.43 16.75
CA ILE A 444 -3.90 -6.64 15.64
C ILE A 444 -3.53 -7.56 14.48
N SER A 445 -2.83 -8.67 14.73
CA SER A 445 -2.50 -9.62 13.65
C SER A 445 -3.75 -10.28 13.09
N LEU A 446 -4.77 -10.53 13.90
CA LEU A 446 -6.06 -11.03 13.42
C LEU A 446 -6.75 -10.02 12.48
N LEU A 447 -6.74 -8.73 12.83
CA LEU A 447 -7.26 -7.67 11.96
C LEU A 447 -6.44 -7.58 10.66
N SER A 448 -5.12 -7.60 10.76
CA SER A 448 -4.21 -7.60 9.61
C SER A 448 -4.50 -8.75 8.65
N TYR A 449 -4.55 -9.97 9.18
CA TYR A 449 -4.88 -11.17 8.43
C TYR A 449 -6.26 -11.04 7.76
N LYS A 450 -7.29 -10.64 8.52
CA LYS A 450 -8.66 -10.53 7.99
C LYS A 450 -8.76 -9.49 6.88
N HIS A 451 -8.20 -8.31 7.07
CA HIS A 451 -8.28 -7.20 6.12
C HIS A 451 -7.52 -7.50 4.83
N THR A 452 -6.30 -8.02 4.96
CA THR A 452 -5.48 -8.44 3.81
C THR A 452 -6.20 -9.53 3.01
N ASN A 453 -6.74 -10.54 3.69
CA ASN A 453 -7.43 -11.66 3.04
C ASN A 453 -8.72 -11.24 2.38
N GLN A 454 -9.47 -10.33 3.00
CA GLN A 454 -10.69 -9.81 2.41
C GLN A 454 -10.42 -9.14 1.06
N PHE A 455 -9.33 -8.38 0.97
CA PHE A 455 -8.93 -7.75 -0.26
C PHE A 455 -8.47 -8.77 -1.30
N VAL A 456 -7.56 -9.68 -0.93
CA VAL A 456 -7.02 -10.72 -1.82
C VAL A 456 -8.14 -11.63 -2.34
N ASP A 457 -9.05 -12.09 -1.48
CA ASP A 457 -10.18 -12.94 -1.87
C ASP A 457 -11.11 -12.23 -2.86
N SER A 458 -11.41 -10.95 -2.64
CA SER A 458 -12.24 -10.14 -3.54
C SER A 458 -11.57 -10.00 -4.91
N PHE A 459 -10.26 -9.70 -4.92
CA PHE A 459 -9.48 -9.58 -6.15
C PHE A 459 -9.41 -10.89 -6.93
N MET A 460 -9.13 -12.00 -6.25
CA MET A 460 -9.02 -13.32 -6.88
C MET A 460 -10.36 -13.81 -7.45
N ALA A 461 -11.46 -13.56 -6.75
CA ALA A 461 -12.80 -13.91 -7.22
C ALA A 461 -13.17 -13.18 -8.52
N GLU A 462 -12.88 -11.88 -8.62
CA GLU A 462 -13.13 -11.07 -9.83
C GLU A 462 -12.25 -11.51 -11.01
N ILE A 463 -10.95 -11.74 -10.78
CA ILE A 463 -10.03 -12.18 -11.83
C ILE A 463 -10.47 -13.53 -12.41
N LEU A 464 -10.76 -14.51 -11.56
CA LEU A 464 -11.14 -15.85 -12.01
C LEU A 464 -12.51 -15.87 -12.68
N SER A 465 -13.48 -15.10 -12.16
CA SER A 465 -14.81 -15.01 -12.77
C SER A 465 -14.75 -14.40 -14.17
N LEU A 466 -13.98 -13.33 -14.35
CA LEU A 466 -13.81 -12.68 -15.65
C LEU A 466 -13.03 -13.55 -16.64
N LEU A 467 -12.02 -14.29 -16.18
CA LEU A 467 -11.28 -15.24 -17.01
C LEU A 467 -12.19 -16.38 -17.52
N LEU A 468 -13.06 -16.90 -16.65
CA LEU A 468 -14.04 -17.92 -17.04
C LEU A 468 -15.07 -17.36 -18.03
N LEU A 469 -15.60 -16.17 -17.75
CA LEU A 469 -16.55 -15.50 -18.65
C LEU A 469 -15.93 -15.28 -20.04
N TYR A 470 -14.69 -14.77 -20.08
CA TYR A 470 -13.97 -14.53 -21.33
C TYR A 470 -13.75 -15.81 -22.14
N LYS A 471 -13.39 -16.91 -21.46
CA LYS A 471 -13.26 -18.22 -22.08
C LYS A 471 -14.58 -18.69 -22.69
N GLU A 472 -15.70 -18.53 -21.99
CA GLU A 472 -17.02 -18.93 -22.49
C GLU A 472 -17.45 -18.08 -23.70
N GLU A 473 -17.24 -16.77 -23.63
CA GLU A 473 -17.53 -15.84 -24.73
C GLU A 473 -16.70 -16.17 -25.97
N THR A 474 -15.41 -16.42 -25.81
CA THR A 474 -14.51 -16.81 -26.91
C THR A 474 -14.98 -18.11 -27.56
N ARG A 475 -15.37 -19.10 -26.76
CA ARG A 475 -15.91 -20.37 -27.26
C ARG A 475 -17.21 -20.16 -28.05
N LEU A 476 -18.13 -19.34 -27.55
CA LEU A 476 -19.39 -19.04 -28.24
C LEU A 476 -19.15 -18.28 -29.55
N ASN A 477 -18.23 -17.31 -29.55
CA ASN A 477 -17.86 -16.56 -30.74
C ASN A 477 -17.23 -17.48 -31.79
N LEU A 478 -16.36 -18.41 -31.40
CA LEU A 478 -15.83 -19.44 -32.29
C LEU A 478 -16.95 -20.30 -32.88
N ILE A 479 -17.84 -20.84 -32.05
CA ILE A 479 -18.99 -21.65 -32.51
C ILE A 479 -19.84 -20.87 -33.52
N ARG A 480 -20.13 -19.59 -33.24
CA ARG A 480 -20.89 -18.72 -34.13
C ARG A 480 -20.17 -18.50 -35.46
N LYS A 481 -18.86 -18.18 -35.45
CA LYS A 481 -18.06 -18.03 -36.67
C LYS A 481 -18.00 -19.34 -37.48
N TYR A 482 -17.89 -20.49 -36.83
CA TYR A 482 -17.97 -21.80 -37.50
C TYR A 482 -19.35 -22.05 -38.12
N SER A 483 -20.43 -21.69 -37.42
CA SER A 483 -21.80 -21.85 -37.93
C SER A 483 -22.14 -20.89 -39.07
N GLN A 484 -21.50 -19.71 -39.14
CA GLN A 484 -21.71 -18.73 -40.21
C GLN A 484 -20.91 -19.03 -41.48
N ARG A 485 -19.92 -19.94 -41.42
CA ARG A 485 -19.24 -20.41 -42.64
C ARG A 485 -20.22 -21.22 -43.47
N SER A 486 -20.29 -20.91 -44.77
CA SER A 486 -21.07 -21.69 -45.73
C SER A 486 -20.65 -23.16 -45.65
N GLY A 487 -21.62 -24.09 -45.64
CA GLY A 487 -21.33 -25.53 -45.65
C GLY A 487 -20.37 -25.93 -46.77
N MET A 488 -20.35 -25.18 -47.87
CA MET A 488 -19.41 -25.36 -48.97
C MET A 488 -17.97 -24.95 -48.60
N GLN A 489 -17.77 -23.87 -47.83
CA GLN A 489 -16.44 -23.47 -47.33
C GLN A 489 -15.88 -24.46 -46.32
N ILE A 490 -16.71 -24.97 -45.41
CA ILE A 490 -16.29 -25.98 -44.42
C ILE A 490 -15.93 -27.28 -45.14
N PHE A 491 -16.75 -27.69 -46.12
CA PHE A 491 -16.48 -28.85 -46.97
C PHE A 491 -15.18 -28.66 -47.78
N PHE A 492 -14.97 -27.50 -48.40
CA PHE A 492 -13.77 -27.25 -49.20
C PHE A 492 -12.50 -27.23 -48.35
N ASN A 493 -12.52 -26.56 -47.18
CA ASN A 493 -11.32 -26.38 -46.37
C ASN A 493 -10.91 -27.66 -45.62
N ASN A 494 -11.87 -28.54 -45.29
CA ASN A 494 -11.61 -29.84 -44.66
C ASN A 494 -11.54 -31.02 -45.64
N SER A 495 -11.90 -30.81 -46.91
CA SER A 495 -11.78 -31.84 -47.94
C SER A 495 -10.34 -31.90 -48.47
N ALA A 496 -9.82 -33.11 -48.63
CA ALA A 496 -8.54 -33.35 -49.29
C ALA A 496 -8.47 -32.71 -50.69
N VAL A 497 -9.62 -32.53 -51.34
CA VAL A 497 -9.75 -31.86 -52.65
C VAL A 497 -9.43 -30.37 -52.57
N GLY A 498 -9.84 -29.68 -51.50
CA GLY A 498 -9.52 -28.26 -51.32
C GLY A 498 -8.05 -28.04 -50.99
N SER A 499 -7.43 -28.91 -50.18
CA SER A 499 -5.99 -28.89 -49.91
C SER A 499 -5.18 -29.14 -51.19
N LEU A 500 -5.60 -30.10 -52.02
CA LEU A 500 -4.98 -30.40 -53.32
C LEU A 500 -5.14 -29.26 -54.34
N LEU A 501 -6.28 -28.58 -54.37
CA LEU A 501 -6.50 -27.43 -55.25
C LEU A 501 -5.64 -26.23 -54.85
N LEU A 502 -5.47 -25.97 -53.55
CA LEU A 502 -4.67 -24.86 -53.04
C LEU A 502 -3.16 -25.09 -53.28
N VAL A 503 -2.70 -26.33 -53.09
CA VAL A 503 -1.33 -26.75 -53.42
C VAL A 503 -1.12 -26.79 -54.95
N GLY A 504 -2.12 -27.22 -55.71
CA GLY A 504 -2.07 -27.27 -57.18
C GLY A 504 -2.10 -25.89 -57.85
N LEU A 505 -2.78 -24.90 -57.27
CA LEU A 505 -2.77 -23.52 -57.76
C LEU A 505 -1.48 -22.77 -57.39
N GLY A 506 -0.88 -23.05 -56.23
CA GLY A 506 0.44 -22.52 -55.87
C GLY A 506 1.56 -23.00 -56.81
N SER A 507 1.40 -24.19 -57.39
CA SER A 507 2.31 -24.75 -58.41
C SER A 507 2.25 -24.05 -59.77
N PHE A 508 1.23 -23.22 -60.04
CA PHE A 508 1.05 -22.53 -61.32
C PHE A 508 1.48 -21.06 -61.29
N VAL A 509 1.87 -20.53 -60.11
CA VAL A 509 2.24 -19.11 -59.90
C VAL A 509 3.76 -18.95 -59.63
N ILE A 510 4.56 -19.98 -59.89
CA ILE A 510 6.04 -19.90 -59.90
C ILE A 510 6.55 -20.04 -61.32
#